data_AF-A0A7X2TEZ4-F1
#
_entry.id   AF-A0A7X2TEZ4-F1
#
_cell.length_a   1.000
_cell.length_b   1.000
_cell.length_c   1.000
_cell.angle_alpha   90.00
_cell.angle_beta   90.00
_cell.angle_gamma   90.00
#
_symmetry.space_group_name_H-M   'P 1'
#
loop_
_entity.id
_entity.type
_entity.pdbx_description
1 polymer ?
#
loop_
_entity_poly.entity_id
_entity_poly.type
_entity_poly.pdbx_seq_one_letter_code
_entity_poly.pdbx_strand_id
1 'polypeptide(L)'
;MTYVRRYSCKTHCYEKPEELPKNWHTPLIADSLNEIINCACCGKELKFGNCFTSMIICDMSGAFGFPVCEECYQKEWKDRRDAQIFENTEDQKPIEADMVSELVGKDAN
;
A
#
# COMPACT_ATOMS: atom_id res chain seq x y z
N MET A 1 17.02 -14.73 -10.25
CA MET A 1 16.94 -14.15 -8.90
C MET A 1 16.15 -12.88 -9.03
N THR A 2 15.07 -12.73 -8.25
CA THR A 2 14.16 -11.58 -8.34
C THR A 2 14.20 -10.85 -7.01
N TYR A 3 14.62 -9.59 -7.04
CA TYR A 3 14.67 -8.72 -5.87
C TYR A 3 13.51 -7.74 -5.90
N VAL A 4 12.91 -7.54 -4.73
CA VAL A 4 11.79 -6.63 -4.54
C VAL A 4 12.07 -5.68 -3.39
N ARG A 5 11.41 -4.53 -3.42
CA ARG A 5 11.36 -3.61 -2.27
C ARG A 5 9.92 -3.52 -1.80
N ARG A 6 9.73 -3.40 -0.48
CA ARG A 6 8.42 -3.14 0.12
C ARG A 6 8.35 -1.70 0.57
N TYR A 7 7.31 -0.98 0.17
CA TYR A 7 7.01 0.35 0.69
C TYR A 7 6.21 0.25 1.98
N SER A 8 6.71 0.84 3.06
CA SER A 8 5.98 0.96 4.31
C SER A 8 5.19 2.27 4.35
N CYS A 9 3.86 2.17 4.38
CA CYS A 9 2.99 3.33 4.49
C CYS A 9 3.09 4.05 5.83
N LYS A 10 3.61 3.38 6.87
CA LYS A 10 3.78 3.98 8.21
C LYS A 10 5.01 4.87 8.30
N THR A 11 6.10 4.46 7.66
CA THR A 11 7.40 5.17 7.73
C THR A 11 7.71 5.97 6.48
N HIS A 12 6.84 5.90 5.46
CA HIS A 12 7.02 6.52 4.14
C HIS A 12 8.36 6.19 3.48
N CYS A 13 8.88 5.00 3.76
CA CYS A 13 10.19 4.55 3.30
C CYS A 13 10.10 3.15 2.69
N TYR A 14 11.00 2.86 1.76
CA TYR A 14 11.23 1.49 1.31
C TYR A 14 12.03 0.72 2.35
N GLU A 15 11.60 -0.50 2.61
CA GLU A 15 12.35 -1.47 3.40
C GLU A 15 13.56 -1.98 2.61
N LYS A 16 14.44 -2.71 3.31
CA LYS A 16 15.59 -3.33 2.67
C LYS A 16 15.12 -4.29 1.58
N PRO A 17 15.84 -4.36 0.44
CA PRO A 17 15.49 -5.29 -0.62
C PRO A 17 15.45 -6.74 -0.12
N GLU A 18 14.45 -7.47 -0.57
CA GLU A 18 14.26 -8.89 -0.27
C GLU A 18 14.33 -9.71 -1.56
N GLU A 19 14.87 -10.92 -1.48
CA GLU A 19 14.83 -11.86 -2.59
C GLU A 19 13.53 -12.68 -2.49
N LEU A 20 12.78 -12.76 -3.60
CA LEU A 20 11.67 -13.69 -3.69
C LEU A 20 12.20 -15.13 -3.79
N PRO A 21 11.44 -16.12 -3.28
CA PRO A 21 11.81 -17.52 -3.43
C PRO A 21 12.10 -17.88 -4.89
N LYS A 22 13.24 -18.53 -5.14
CA LYS A 22 13.72 -18.82 -6.51
C LYS A 22 12.77 -19.68 -7.34
N ASN A 23 11.91 -20.45 -6.67
CA ASN A 23 10.90 -21.30 -7.31
C ASN A 23 9.60 -20.56 -7.62
N TRP A 24 9.46 -19.27 -7.26
CA TRP A 24 8.28 -18.48 -7.58
C TRP A 24 8.44 -17.79 -8.93
N HIS A 25 7.46 -18.02 -9.80
CA HIS A 25 7.35 -17.34 -11.09
C HIS A 25 6.54 -16.05 -10.92
N THR A 26 7.24 -14.91 -10.89
CA THR A 26 6.66 -13.59 -10.56
C THR A 26 7.00 -12.56 -11.65
N PRO A 27 6.48 -12.72 -12.87
CA PRO A 27 6.78 -11.80 -13.97
C PRO A 27 6.15 -10.42 -13.73
N LEU A 28 6.84 -9.35 -14.12
CA LEU A 28 6.28 -7.98 -14.14
C LEU A 28 5.32 -7.79 -15.33
N ILE A 29 5.62 -8.44 -16.45
CA ILE A 29 4.83 -8.46 -17.68
C ILE A 29 4.77 -9.90 -18.18
N ALA A 30 3.62 -10.28 -18.73
CA ALA A 30 3.41 -11.61 -19.30
C ALA A 30 2.78 -11.48 -20.70
N ASP A 31 3.15 -12.39 -21.59
CA ASP A 31 2.61 -12.44 -22.96
C ASP A 31 1.20 -13.07 -22.99
N SER A 32 0.80 -13.77 -21.92
CA SER A 32 -0.49 -14.44 -21.82
C SER A 32 -1.15 -14.21 -20.47
N LEU A 33 -2.42 -13.80 -20.50
CA LEU A 33 -3.25 -13.67 -19.29
C LEU A 33 -3.56 -15.03 -18.62
N ASN A 34 -3.38 -16.15 -19.34
CA ASN A 34 -3.59 -17.49 -18.79
C ASN A 34 -2.32 -18.09 -18.17
N GLU A 35 -1.19 -17.38 -18.24
CA GLU A 35 0.07 -17.82 -17.65
C GLU A 35 -0.10 -18.01 -16.14
N ILE A 36 0.35 -19.17 -15.62
CA ILE A 36 0.31 -19.46 -14.19
C ILE A 36 1.52 -18.82 -13.54
N ILE A 37 1.26 -17.93 -12.60
CA ILE A 37 2.25 -17.16 -11.85
C ILE A 37 2.03 -17.34 -10.35
N ASN A 38 2.98 -16.90 -9.54
CA ASN A 38 2.85 -16.84 -8.09
C ASN A 38 2.55 -15.42 -7.64
N CYS A 39 1.73 -15.29 -6.59
CA CYS A 39 1.58 -14.04 -5.87
C CYS A 39 2.91 -13.66 -5.20
N ALA A 40 3.43 -12.46 -5.47
CA ALA A 40 4.68 -11.99 -4.89
C ALA A 40 4.63 -11.78 -3.36
N CYS A 41 3.43 -11.72 -2.77
CA CYS A 41 3.27 -11.60 -1.33
C CYS A 41 3.20 -12.95 -0.59
N CYS A 42 2.46 -13.92 -1.13
CA CYS A 42 2.14 -15.17 -0.40
C CYS A 42 2.51 -16.46 -1.15
N GLY A 43 2.92 -16.37 -2.42
CA GLY A 43 3.33 -17.51 -3.24
C GLY A 43 2.19 -18.31 -3.88
N LYS A 44 0.93 -18.01 -3.57
CA LYS A 44 -0.25 -18.66 -4.15
C LYS A 44 -0.19 -18.61 -5.68
N GLU A 45 -0.48 -19.72 -6.34
CA GLU A 45 -0.58 -19.79 -7.80
C GLU A 45 -1.89 -19.17 -8.29
N LEU A 46 -1.81 -18.39 -9.35
CA LEU A 46 -2.94 -17.74 -10.01
C LEU A 46 -2.62 -17.49 -11.49
N LYS A 47 -3.66 -17.25 -12.29
CA LYS A 47 -3.48 -16.76 -13.66
C LYS A 47 -3.04 -15.31 -13.63
N PHE A 48 -2.12 -14.92 -14.52
CA PHE A 48 -1.66 -13.54 -14.64
C PHE A 48 -2.83 -12.55 -14.85
N GLY A 49 -3.83 -12.91 -15.66
CA GLY A 49 -5.03 -12.07 -15.86
C GLY A 49 -5.92 -11.91 -14.64
N ASN A 50 -5.73 -12.70 -13.58
CA ASN A 50 -6.48 -12.62 -12.33
C ASN A 50 -5.66 -11.96 -11.20
N CYS A 51 -4.44 -11.51 -11.49
CA CYS A 51 -3.61 -10.83 -10.50
C CYS A 51 -3.88 -9.32 -10.49
N PHE A 52 -3.41 -8.68 -9.44
CA PHE A 52 -3.39 -7.23 -9.29
C PHE A 52 -1.94 -6.75 -9.22
N THR A 53 -1.69 -5.53 -9.68
CA THR A 53 -0.40 -4.89 -9.52
C THR A 53 -0.27 -4.38 -8.09
N SER A 54 0.71 -4.89 -7.33
CA SER A 54 0.96 -4.44 -5.96
C SER A 54 1.32 -2.96 -5.93
N MET A 55 0.83 -2.25 -4.92
CA MET A 55 1.19 -0.86 -4.67
C MET A 55 2.33 -0.72 -3.66
N ILE A 56 2.76 -1.83 -3.03
CA ILE A 56 3.80 -1.82 -2.00
C ILE A 56 4.99 -2.70 -2.36
N ILE A 57 4.80 -3.80 -3.09
CA ILE A 57 5.88 -4.70 -3.54
C ILE A 57 6.29 -4.26 -4.94
N CYS A 58 7.41 -3.55 -5.03
CA CYS A 58 7.90 -2.97 -6.26
C CYS A 58 9.24 -3.57 -6.70
N ASP A 59 9.58 -3.34 -7.96
CA ASP A 59 10.93 -3.50 -8.46
C ASP A 59 11.92 -2.58 -7.73
N MET A 60 13.21 -2.78 -8.01
CA MET A 60 14.28 -2.05 -7.33
C MET A 60 14.24 -0.54 -7.58
N SER A 61 13.66 -0.11 -8.69
CA SER A 61 13.45 1.32 -8.98
C SER A 61 12.22 1.91 -8.28
N GLY A 62 11.31 1.07 -7.79
CA GLY A 62 10.03 1.48 -7.21
C GLY A 62 8.95 1.79 -8.25
N ALA A 63 9.25 1.69 -9.55
CA ALA A 63 8.35 2.08 -10.64
C ALA A 63 7.29 1.04 -10.97
N PHE A 64 7.61 -0.26 -10.85
CA PHE A 64 6.71 -1.34 -11.25
C PHE A 64 6.33 -2.23 -10.07
N GLY A 65 5.02 -2.41 -9.87
CA GLY A 65 4.49 -3.33 -8.89
C GLY A 65 4.51 -4.78 -9.38
N PHE A 66 4.80 -5.71 -8.47
CA PHE A 66 4.73 -7.14 -8.75
C PHE A 66 3.30 -7.68 -8.68
N PRO A 67 3.00 -8.80 -9.36
CA PRO A 67 1.67 -9.40 -9.34
C PRO A 67 1.35 -9.98 -7.95
N VAL A 68 0.15 -9.68 -7.45
CA VAL A 68 -0.39 -10.19 -6.19
C VAL A 68 -1.81 -10.72 -6.38
N CYS A 69 -2.25 -11.64 -5.52
CA CYS A 69 -3.64 -12.09 -5.52
C CYS A 69 -4.57 -11.02 -4.93
N GLU A 70 -5.87 -11.15 -5.20
CA GLU A 70 -6.91 -10.25 -4.69
C GLU A 70 -6.85 -10.07 -3.17
N GLU A 71 -6.69 -11.17 -2.43
CA GLU A 71 -6.66 -11.15 -0.96
C GLU A 71 -5.50 -10.28 -0.43
N CYS A 72 -4.31 -10.42 -1.04
CA CYS A 72 -3.16 -9.60 -0.71
C CYS A 72 -3.38 -8.14 -1.12
N TYR A 73 -3.92 -7.90 -2.32
CA TYR A 73 -4.19 -6.54 -2.79
C TYR A 73 -5.16 -5.78 -1.88
N GLN A 74 -6.25 -6.42 -1.45
CA GLN A 74 -7.21 -5.82 -0.51
C GLN A 74 -6.57 -5.52 0.85
N LYS A 75 -5.65 -6.38 1.31
CA LYS A 75 -4.87 -6.13 2.52
C LYS A 75 -4.00 -4.87 2.35
N GLU A 76 -3.32 -4.70 1.22
CA GLU A 76 -2.53 -3.50 0.93
C GLU A 76 -3.37 -2.22 0.98
N TRP A 77 -4.59 -2.25 0.41
CA TRP A 77 -5.53 -1.14 0.47
C TRP A 77 -5.98 -0.80 1.88
N LYS A 78 -6.28 -1.83 2.68
CA LYS A 78 -6.65 -1.64 4.08
C LYS A 78 -5.50 -1.01 4.86
N ASP A 79 -4.30 -1.57 4.74
CA ASP A 79 -3.11 -1.08 5.45
C ASP A 79 -2.78 0.38 5.08
N ARG A 80 -2.96 0.76 3.81
CA ARG A 80 -2.82 2.15 3.33
C ARG A 80 -3.85 3.08 3.95
N ARG A 81 -5.12 2.66 4.00
CA ARG A 81 -6.21 3.46 4.59
C ARG A 81 -5.98 3.66 6.08
N ASP A 82 -5.61 2.60 6.77
CA ASP A 82 -5.36 2.64 8.21
C ASP A 82 -4.20 3.58 8.52
N ALA A 83 -3.10 3.55 7.75
CA ALA A 83 -1.99 4.49 7.88
C ALA A 83 -2.40 5.96 7.71
N GLN A 84 -3.26 6.27 6.73
CA GLN A 84 -3.79 7.63 6.52
C GLN A 84 -4.68 8.09 7.69
N ILE A 85 -5.43 7.20 8.32
CA ILE A 85 -6.25 7.57 9.49
C ILE A 85 -5.34 8.00 10.66
N PHE A 86 -4.22 7.30 10.89
CA PHE A 86 -3.28 7.68 11.94
C PHE A 86 -2.67 9.08 11.73
N GLU A 87 -2.25 9.40 10.50
CA GLU A 87 -1.74 10.74 10.16
C GLU A 87 -2.78 11.83 10.44
N ASN A 88 -4.03 11.61 10.00
CA ASN A 88 -5.09 12.59 10.23
C ASN A 88 -5.47 12.76 11.71
N THR A 89 -5.26 11.75 12.56
CA THR A 89 -5.51 11.86 14.00
C THR A 89 -4.43 12.60 14.78
N GLU A 90 -3.18 12.63 14.29
CA GLU A 90 -2.11 13.39 14.96
C GLU A 90 -2.21 14.90 14.68
N ASP A 91 -2.74 15.29 13.51
CA ASP A 91 -2.94 16.70 13.13
C ASP A 91 -4.26 17.32 13.64
N GLN A 92 -5.22 16.51 14.09
CA GLN A 92 -6.43 17.01 14.75
C GLN A 92 -6.18 17.32 16.24
N LYS A 93 -5.33 18.32 16.52
CA LYS A 93 -5.40 18.97 17.84
C LYS A 93 -6.75 19.68 17.91
N PRO A 94 -7.66 19.31 18.83
CA PRO A 94 -8.92 20.02 18.95
C PRO A 94 -8.61 21.49 19.19
N ILE A 95 -9.26 22.37 18.42
CA ILE A 95 -9.31 23.79 18.74
C ILE A 95 -9.95 23.84 20.12
N GLU A 96 -9.20 24.29 21.13
CA GLU A 96 -9.70 24.34 22.50
C GLU A 96 -11.02 25.14 22.52
N ALA A 97 -12.06 24.55 23.12
CA ALA A 97 -13.44 25.05 23.10
C ALA A 97 -13.58 26.48 23.67
N ASP A 98 -12.55 26.91 24.39
CA ASP A 98 -12.25 28.21 24.95
C ASP A 98 -12.35 29.32 23.90
N MET A 99 -11.83 29.09 22.69
CA MET A 99 -11.80 30.08 21.59
C MET A 99 -13.15 30.22 20.86
N VAL A 100 -14.10 29.30 21.08
CA VAL A 100 -15.43 29.38 20.45
C VAL A 100 -16.33 30.39 21.18
N SER A 101 -16.05 30.68 22.46
CA SER A 101 -16.83 31.63 23.25
C SER A 101 -16.56 33.11 22.91
N GLU A 102 -15.41 33.44 22.32
CA GLU A 102 -15.05 34.81 21.94
C GLU A 102 -15.67 35.25 20.59
N LEU A 103 -16.07 34.30 19.73
CA LEU A 103 -16.62 34.59 18.39
C LEU A 103 -18.16 34.71 18.34
N VAL A 104 -18.88 34.26 19.38
CA VAL A 104 -20.36 34.31 19.41
C VAL A 104 -20.88 35.46 20.31
N GLY A 105 -19.98 36.27 20.86
CA GLY A 105 -20.32 37.34 21.80
C GLY A 105 -19.79 38.70 21.38
N LYS A 106 -20.25 39.25 20.24
CA LYS A 106 -20.26 40.69 19.91
C LYS A 106 -20.84 40.91 18.52
N ASP A 107 -22.17 40.79 18.43
CA ASP A 107 -22.95 41.64 17.54
C ASP A 107 -24.27 41.93 18.26
N ALA A 108 -24.12 42.76 19.30
CA ALA A 108 -25.21 43.56 19.82
C ALA A 108 -25.33 44.81 18.95
N ASN A 109 -26.43 44.95 18.22
CA ASN A 109 -27.26 46.16 18.25
C ASN A 109 -28.65 45.87 17.68
#